data_AF-A0A6J2KD41-F1
#
_entry.id   AF-A0A6J2KD41-F1
#
_cell.length_a   1.000
_cell.length_b   1.000
_cell.length_c   1.000
_cell.angle_alpha   90.00
_cell.angle_beta   90.00
_cell.angle_gamma   90.00
#
_symmetry.space_group_name_H-M   'P 1'
#
loop_
_entity.id
_entity.type
_entity.pdbx_description
1 polymer ?
#
loop_
_entity_poly.entity_id
_entity_poly.type
_entity_poly.pdbx_seq_one_letter_code
_entity_poly.pdbx_strand_id
1 'polypeptide(L)'
;MPPVHVPNYNKWNRPPTAVYEDNYGYGINFYQPMIDYISAKEHGVAAKPPHLPWNNERALDKYRFNKPIRAYSEEDLTRISHDIAEQAKRDLNTFTVGKRSPFSVIATAAAANVTKHVGVESVTVKAKKKKMEREKYKAERQKKRMQEIEKELDLYEKEVNLGSELRQKAAMYRGKSAKAIAQTLLEESRRNVQNERMYKPDFQASRTLVNRDYTNLSKNVLAKALMESKAMNSCDSRVTESITETVRVRETSPTTCVVRINTELPAIDNSYLNQLNELKETVKQFDDLSVYILNDSRWDLNKLGVHVLCNTNF
;
A
#
# COMPACT_ATOMS: atom_id res chain seq x y z
N MET A 1 -8.30 -41.15 22.61
CA MET A 1 -7.18 -40.18 22.52
C MET A 1 -7.09 -39.43 23.83
N PRO A 2 -5.89 -39.14 24.34
CA PRO A 2 -5.74 -38.27 25.52
C PRO A 2 -6.12 -36.82 25.14
N PRO A 3 -6.73 -36.05 26.05
CA PRO A 3 -7.17 -34.69 25.78
C PRO A 3 -5.97 -33.76 25.53
N VAL A 4 -6.03 -32.99 24.45
CA VAL A 4 -5.01 -32.00 24.08
C VAL A 4 -5.17 -30.79 25.01
N HIS A 5 -4.14 -30.47 25.78
CA HIS A 5 -4.17 -29.37 26.74
C HIS A 5 -3.99 -28.03 26.03
N VAL A 6 -5.09 -27.32 25.77
CA VAL A 6 -5.07 -25.97 25.18
C VAL A 6 -5.05 -24.93 26.31
N PRO A 7 -4.02 -24.06 26.41
CA PRO A 7 -3.84 -23.19 27.57
C PRO A 7 -4.69 -21.91 27.46
N ASN A 8 -5.95 -21.94 27.96
CA ASN A 8 -6.73 -20.81 28.53
C ASN A 8 -8.25 -21.11 28.60
N TYR A 9 -8.68 -22.07 29.41
CA TYR A 9 -10.11 -22.39 29.56
C TYR A 9 -10.86 -21.60 30.65
N ASN A 10 -10.26 -20.57 31.27
CA ASN A 10 -10.82 -19.99 32.49
C ASN A 10 -12.08 -19.10 32.31
N LYS A 11 -12.77 -19.18 31.16
CA LYS A 11 -14.01 -18.43 30.87
C LYS A 11 -15.14 -19.28 30.29
N TRP A 12 -14.96 -20.58 30.06
CA TRP A 12 -15.96 -21.41 29.37
C TRP A 12 -16.51 -22.54 30.25
N ASN A 13 -17.60 -22.28 30.95
CA ASN A 13 -18.31 -23.23 31.84
C ASN A 13 -19.22 -24.22 31.08
N ARG A 14 -18.77 -24.81 29.97
CA ARG A 14 -19.54 -25.86 29.27
C ARG A 14 -18.89 -27.23 29.48
N PRO A 15 -19.69 -28.31 29.59
CA PRO A 15 -19.14 -29.64 29.79
C PRO A 15 -18.17 -29.99 28.65
N PRO A 16 -17.01 -30.60 28.95
CA PRO A 16 -16.02 -30.98 27.95
C PRO A 16 -16.57 -32.14 27.11
N THR A 17 -17.39 -31.83 26.13
CA THR A 17 -17.82 -32.77 25.10
C THR A 17 -17.00 -32.51 23.84
N ALA A 18 -16.40 -33.57 23.28
CA ALA A 18 -15.63 -33.51 22.04
C ALA A 18 -16.42 -32.91 20.85
N VAL A 19 -17.76 -32.87 20.97
CA VAL A 19 -18.68 -32.29 20.00
C VAL A 19 -18.49 -30.77 19.81
N TYR A 20 -18.03 -30.05 20.84
CA TYR A 20 -17.86 -28.59 20.75
C TYR A 20 -16.49 -28.15 20.20
N GLU A 21 -15.47 -29.01 20.31
CA GLU A 21 -14.13 -28.73 19.76
C GLU A 21 -14.19 -28.64 18.22
N ASP A 22 -15.06 -29.43 17.59
CA ASP A 22 -15.18 -29.55 16.13
C ASP A 22 -16.23 -28.60 15.50
N ASN A 23 -16.80 -27.68 16.28
CA ASN A 23 -17.83 -26.74 15.80
C ASN A 23 -17.38 -25.91 14.59
N TYR A 24 -16.10 -25.51 14.57
CA TYR A 24 -15.54 -24.71 13.48
C TYR A 24 -15.48 -25.51 12.17
N GLY A 25 -14.96 -26.74 12.22
CA GLY A 25 -14.90 -27.64 11.07
C GLY A 25 -16.29 -28.00 10.54
N TYR A 26 -17.26 -28.24 11.44
CA TYR A 26 -18.64 -28.48 11.04
C TYR A 26 -19.27 -27.26 10.34
N GLY A 27 -19.11 -26.06 10.92
CA GLY A 27 -19.71 -24.83 10.40
C GLY A 27 -19.15 -24.44 9.03
N ILE A 28 -17.84 -24.54 8.84
CA ILE A 28 -17.22 -24.14 7.57
C ILE A 28 -17.54 -25.12 6.43
N ASN A 29 -17.65 -26.42 6.73
CA ASN A 29 -18.08 -27.44 5.78
C ASN A 29 -19.58 -27.33 5.40
N PHE A 30 -20.35 -26.52 6.12
CA PHE A 30 -21.72 -26.19 5.74
C PHE A 30 -21.72 -25.11 4.64
N TYR A 31 -20.94 -24.04 4.82
CA TYR A 31 -20.97 -22.88 3.92
C TYR A 31 -20.08 -23.02 2.69
N GLN A 32 -18.90 -23.60 2.84
CA GLN A 32 -17.92 -23.64 1.75
C GLN A 32 -18.41 -24.39 0.50
N PRO A 33 -18.97 -25.62 0.60
CA PRO A 33 -19.50 -26.30 -0.57
C PRO A 33 -20.64 -25.53 -1.25
N MET A 34 -21.44 -24.78 -0.48
CA MET A 34 -22.48 -23.90 -1.02
C MET A 34 -21.89 -22.74 -1.82
N ILE A 35 -20.87 -22.08 -1.29
CA ILE A 35 -20.18 -20.99 -2.00
C ILE A 35 -19.54 -21.52 -3.28
N ASP A 36 -18.88 -22.67 -3.21
CA ASP A 36 -18.27 -23.33 -4.37
C ASP A 36 -19.34 -23.69 -5.43
N TYR A 37 -20.50 -24.18 -5.01
CA TYR A 37 -21.62 -24.47 -5.91
C TYR A 37 -22.19 -23.20 -6.58
N ILE A 38 -22.40 -22.12 -5.82
CA ILE A 38 -22.89 -20.85 -6.36
C ILE A 38 -21.90 -20.31 -7.39
N SER A 39 -20.60 -20.28 -7.06
CA SER A 39 -19.57 -19.82 -7.99
C SER A 39 -19.52 -20.71 -9.24
N ALA A 40 -19.56 -22.04 -9.12
CA ALA A 40 -19.59 -22.93 -10.27
C ALA A 40 -20.81 -22.69 -11.17
N LYS A 41 -21.98 -22.45 -10.56
CA LYS A 41 -23.22 -22.14 -11.27
C LYS A 41 -23.16 -20.80 -12.01
N GLU A 42 -22.59 -19.76 -11.39
CA GLU A 42 -22.37 -18.45 -12.04
C GLU A 42 -21.44 -18.56 -13.26
N HIS A 43 -20.44 -19.44 -13.20
CA HIS A 43 -19.53 -19.71 -14.32
C HIS A 43 -20.11 -20.69 -15.36
N GLY A 44 -21.40 -21.04 -15.27
CA GLY A 44 -22.08 -21.91 -16.23
C GLY A 44 -21.69 -23.40 -16.13
N VAL A 45 -21.00 -23.80 -15.06
CA VAL A 45 -20.65 -25.21 -14.83
C VAL A 45 -21.87 -25.92 -14.24
N ALA A 46 -22.25 -27.05 -14.85
CA ALA A 46 -23.30 -27.93 -14.33
C ALA A 46 -22.83 -28.66 -13.06
N ALA A 47 -22.84 -27.96 -11.93
CA ALA A 47 -22.54 -28.52 -10.62
C ALA A 47 -23.79 -29.15 -9.99
N LYS A 48 -23.63 -30.25 -9.25
CA LYS A 48 -24.70 -30.79 -8.40
C LYS A 48 -24.76 -30.00 -7.10
N PRO A 49 -25.96 -29.76 -6.52
CA PRO A 49 -26.09 -29.16 -5.20
C PRO A 49 -25.27 -29.95 -4.16
N PRO A 50 -24.51 -29.26 -3.30
CA PRO A 50 -23.65 -29.91 -2.32
C PRO A 50 -24.49 -30.53 -1.19
N HIS A 51 -24.02 -31.65 -0.63
CA HIS A 51 -24.63 -32.25 0.56
C HIS A 51 -24.29 -31.45 1.80
N LEU A 52 -25.31 -30.96 2.49
CA LEU A 52 -25.16 -30.21 3.73
C LEU A 52 -25.06 -31.16 4.92
N PRO A 53 -24.09 -30.97 5.82
CA PRO A 53 -23.97 -31.79 7.03
C PRO A 53 -25.27 -31.74 7.86
N TRP A 54 -25.84 -32.91 8.17
CA TRP A 54 -26.89 -33.02 9.18
C TRP A 54 -26.30 -33.02 10.60
N ASN A 55 -27.11 -32.68 11.60
CA ASN A 55 -26.66 -32.69 13.00
C ASN A 55 -26.10 -34.05 13.45
N ASN A 56 -26.66 -35.14 12.92
CA ASN A 56 -26.21 -36.52 13.19
C ASN A 56 -24.85 -36.83 12.55
N GLU A 57 -24.46 -36.07 11.53
CA GLU A 57 -23.20 -36.22 10.82
C GLU A 57 -22.08 -35.36 11.43
N ARG A 58 -22.36 -34.57 12.46
CA ARG A 58 -21.42 -33.60 13.05
C ARG A 58 -20.08 -34.21 13.49
N ALA A 59 -20.10 -35.45 13.99
CA ALA A 59 -18.91 -36.15 14.47
C ALA A 59 -18.19 -36.98 13.39
N LEU A 60 -18.62 -36.90 12.11
CA LEU A 60 -17.97 -37.64 11.04
C LEU A 60 -16.61 -37.04 10.71
N ASP A 61 -15.64 -37.91 10.44
CA ASP A 61 -14.27 -37.53 10.12
C ASP A 61 -14.15 -36.60 8.91
N LYS A 62 -15.12 -36.61 7.99
CA LYS A 62 -15.21 -35.67 6.87
C LYS A 62 -15.41 -34.21 7.28
N TYR A 63 -15.94 -33.95 8.48
CA TYR A 63 -16.23 -32.60 8.97
C TYR A 63 -15.31 -32.12 10.08
N ARG A 64 -14.27 -32.90 10.41
CA ARG A 64 -13.25 -32.50 11.38
C ARG A 64 -12.42 -31.32 10.87
N PHE A 65 -12.01 -30.45 11.79
CA PHE A 65 -11.18 -29.27 11.51
C PHE A 65 -9.79 -29.61 10.91
N ASN A 66 -9.30 -30.83 11.12
CA ASN A 66 -8.01 -31.29 10.60
C ASN A 66 -8.00 -31.58 9.09
N LYS A 67 -9.16 -31.61 8.43
CA LYS A 67 -9.22 -31.76 6.98
C LYS A 67 -8.99 -30.41 6.30
N PRO A 68 -8.31 -30.39 5.14
CA PRO A 68 -7.99 -29.16 4.43
C PRO A 68 -9.26 -28.50 3.92
N ILE A 69 -9.71 -27.49 4.65
CA ILE A 69 -10.68 -26.50 4.22
C ILE A 69 -9.95 -25.62 3.20
N ARG A 70 -10.55 -25.38 2.03
CA ARG A 70 -9.92 -24.54 1.01
C ARG A 70 -9.98 -23.09 1.49
N ALA A 71 -8.85 -22.59 2.00
CA ALA A 71 -8.73 -21.17 2.32
C ALA A 71 -8.61 -20.36 1.01
N TYR A 72 -9.29 -19.23 0.93
CA TYR A 72 -9.05 -18.25 -0.13
C TYR A 72 -7.66 -17.63 0.08
N SER A 73 -6.93 -17.42 -1.02
CA SER A 73 -5.67 -16.67 -0.97
C SER A 73 -5.96 -15.20 -0.66
N GLU A 74 -4.95 -14.46 -0.16
CA GLU A 74 -5.10 -13.00 0.04
C GLU A 74 -5.43 -12.29 -1.29
N GLU A 75 -4.84 -12.76 -2.39
CA GLU A 75 -5.10 -12.26 -3.74
C GLU A 75 -6.57 -12.49 -4.15
N ASP A 76 -7.11 -13.69 -3.91
CA ASP A 76 -8.51 -13.99 -4.18
C ASP A 76 -9.46 -13.14 -3.34
N LEU A 77 -9.16 -12.97 -2.05
CA LEU A 77 -9.97 -12.14 -1.14
C LEU A 77 -10.00 -10.69 -1.62
N THR A 78 -8.86 -10.13 -2.01
CA THR A 78 -8.80 -8.74 -2.52
C THR A 78 -9.61 -8.58 -3.80
N ARG A 79 -9.43 -9.47 -4.78
CA ARG A 79 -10.17 -9.46 -6.04
C ARG A 79 -11.68 -9.56 -5.80
N ILE A 80 -12.13 -10.60 -5.09
CA ILE A 80 -13.56 -10.82 -4.81
C ILE A 80 -14.15 -9.63 -4.06
N SER A 81 -13.42 -9.07 -3.09
CA SER A 81 -13.90 -7.91 -2.33
C SER A 81 -14.12 -6.67 -3.20
N HIS A 82 -13.27 -6.46 -4.21
CA HIS A 82 -13.39 -5.36 -5.16
C HIS A 82 -14.54 -5.59 -6.12
N ASP A 83 -14.63 -6.79 -6.72
CA ASP A 83 -15.68 -7.14 -7.68
C ASP A 83 -17.08 -7.00 -7.04
N ILE A 84 -17.25 -7.51 -5.82
CA ILE A 84 -18.52 -7.41 -5.08
C ILE A 84 -18.81 -5.95 -4.68
N ALA A 85 -17.81 -5.18 -4.27
CA ALA A 85 -18.02 -3.77 -3.94
C ALA A 85 -18.41 -2.94 -5.16
N GLU A 86 -17.88 -3.24 -6.33
CA GLU A 86 -18.31 -2.61 -7.58
C GLU A 86 -19.72 -3.02 -7.98
N GLN A 87 -20.03 -4.32 -7.91
CA GLN A 87 -21.36 -4.82 -8.22
C GLN A 87 -22.41 -4.22 -7.29
N ALA A 88 -22.15 -4.18 -5.98
CA ALA A 88 -23.03 -3.55 -5.01
C ALA A 88 -23.27 -2.06 -5.29
N LYS A 89 -22.26 -1.31 -5.77
CA LYS A 89 -22.43 0.09 -6.20
C LYS A 89 -23.33 0.21 -7.43
N ARG A 90 -23.18 -0.69 -8.40
CA ARG A 90 -24.03 -0.72 -9.61
C ARG A 90 -25.48 -1.07 -9.21
N ASP A 91 -25.64 -2.09 -8.38
CA ASP A 91 -26.95 -2.54 -7.91
C ASP A 91 -27.65 -1.44 -7.12
N LEU A 92 -26.94 -0.71 -6.25
CA LEU A 92 -27.48 0.42 -5.48
C LEU A 92 -28.11 1.50 -6.37
N ASN A 93 -27.56 1.74 -7.56
CA ASN A 93 -28.11 2.71 -8.52
C ASN A 93 -29.40 2.22 -9.18
N THR A 94 -29.56 0.90 -9.33
CA THR A 94 -30.74 0.26 -9.92
C THR A 94 -31.81 -0.14 -8.91
N PHE A 95 -31.48 -0.16 -7.61
CA PHE A 95 -32.34 -0.70 -6.56
C PHE A 95 -33.40 0.31 -6.12
N THR A 96 -34.57 0.28 -6.77
CA THR A 96 -35.72 1.13 -6.43
C THR A 96 -36.53 0.57 -5.26
N VAL A 97 -36.01 0.61 -4.04
CA VAL A 97 -36.81 0.27 -2.84
C VAL A 97 -37.34 1.53 -2.18
N GLY A 98 -38.46 2.03 -2.70
CA GLY A 98 -39.21 3.17 -2.17
C GLY A 98 -38.47 4.50 -2.21
N LYS A 99 -39.16 5.59 -1.82
CA LYS A 99 -38.55 6.94 -1.72
C LYS A 99 -37.52 6.95 -0.58
N ARG A 100 -36.26 6.63 -0.87
CA ARG A 100 -35.16 6.72 0.09
C ARG A 100 -34.53 8.11 0.04
N SER A 101 -34.28 8.68 1.22
CA SER A 101 -33.50 9.91 1.36
C SER A 101 -32.05 9.68 0.92
N PRO A 102 -31.38 10.67 0.28
CA PRO A 102 -29.98 10.57 -0.12
C PRO A 102 -29.04 10.13 1.02
N PHE A 103 -29.32 10.53 2.25
CA PHE A 103 -28.54 10.15 3.43
C PHE A 103 -28.61 8.64 3.73
N SER A 104 -29.76 7.99 3.47
CA SER A 104 -29.94 6.55 3.65
C SER A 104 -29.14 5.75 2.61
N VAL A 105 -29.05 6.26 1.38
CA VAL A 105 -28.26 5.66 0.30
C VAL A 105 -26.77 5.70 0.64
N ILE A 106 -26.28 6.83 1.15
CA ILE A 106 -24.86 6.99 1.55
C ILE A 106 -24.50 6.04 2.72
N ALA A 107 -25.36 5.94 3.74
CA ALA A 107 -25.13 5.03 4.87
C ALA A 107 -25.13 3.55 4.43
N THR A 108 -26.03 3.18 3.52
CA THR A 108 -26.11 1.82 2.96
C THR A 108 -24.88 1.51 2.09
N ALA A 109 -24.43 2.46 1.27
CA ALA A 109 -23.22 2.35 0.47
C ALA A 109 -21.95 2.19 1.33
N ALA A 110 -21.88 2.93 2.44
CA ALA A 110 -20.77 2.84 3.38
C ALA A 110 -20.73 1.49 4.11
N ALA A 111 -21.90 0.96 4.51
CA ALA A 111 -22.02 -0.36 5.13
C ALA A 111 -21.75 -1.51 4.15
N ALA A 112 -22.09 -1.33 2.87
CA ALA A 112 -21.80 -2.28 1.79
C ALA A 112 -20.34 -2.24 1.30
N ASN A 113 -19.49 -1.35 1.84
CA ASN A 113 -18.09 -1.27 1.43
C ASN A 113 -17.25 -2.38 2.06
N VAL A 114 -17.38 -3.60 1.51
CA VAL A 114 -16.71 -4.82 1.96
C VAL A 114 -15.17 -4.68 1.92
N THR A 115 -14.62 -3.91 0.97
CA THR A 115 -13.16 -3.70 0.83
C THR A 115 -12.51 -3.10 2.09
N LYS A 116 -13.25 -2.27 2.84
CA LYS A 116 -12.78 -1.67 4.10
C LYS A 116 -12.46 -2.71 5.17
N HIS A 117 -13.18 -3.83 5.15
CA HIS A 117 -13.09 -4.88 6.17
C HIS A 117 -12.19 -6.04 5.73
N VAL A 118 -11.97 -6.23 4.41
CA VAL A 118 -11.08 -7.25 3.85
C VAL A 118 -9.62 -6.78 3.82
N GLY A 119 -9.37 -5.49 3.55
CA GLY A 119 -8.01 -4.93 3.46
C GLY A 119 -7.33 -4.63 4.80
N VAL A 120 -7.95 -4.94 5.94
CA VAL A 120 -7.31 -4.78 7.26
C VAL A 120 -6.31 -5.92 7.42
N GLU A 121 -5.06 -5.70 6.99
CA GLU A 121 -3.94 -6.62 7.25
C GLU A 121 -4.08 -7.13 8.70
N SER A 122 -4.15 -8.45 8.86
CA SER A 122 -4.32 -9.05 10.18
C SER A 122 -3.23 -8.53 11.13
N VAL A 123 -3.58 -8.34 12.40
CA VAL A 123 -2.66 -7.78 13.42
C VAL A 123 -1.34 -8.56 13.45
N THR A 124 -1.40 -9.86 13.18
CA THR A 124 -0.24 -10.76 13.10
C THR A 124 0.64 -10.46 11.88
N VAL A 125 0.07 -10.21 10.70
CA VAL A 125 0.81 -9.83 9.48
C VAL A 125 1.47 -8.46 9.65
N LYS A 126 0.74 -7.46 10.20
CA LYS A 126 1.29 -6.14 10.53
C LYS A 126 2.49 -6.23 11.47
N ALA A 127 2.37 -7.05 12.52
CA ALA A 127 3.44 -7.24 13.48
C ALA A 127 4.68 -7.91 12.86
N LYS A 128 4.49 -8.93 12.01
CA LYS A 128 5.57 -9.62 11.28
C LYS A 128 6.30 -8.66 10.34
N LYS A 129 5.57 -7.88 9.55
CA LYS A 129 6.13 -6.88 8.62
C LYS A 129 6.97 -5.84 9.36
N LYS A 130 6.44 -5.29 10.45
CA LYS A 130 7.16 -4.34 11.33
C LYS A 130 8.41 -4.95 11.97
N LYS A 131 8.39 -6.25 12.31
CA LYS A 131 9.57 -6.97 12.82
C LYS A 131 10.64 -7.09 11.74
N MET A 132 10.28 -7.53 10.52
CA MET A 132 11.23 -7.63 9.40
C MET A 132 11.85 -6.28 9.04
N GLU A 133 11.05 -5.21 9.04
CA GLU A 133 11.54 -3.87 8.76
C GLU A 133 12.58 -3.40 9.78
N ARG A 134 12.33 -3.67 11.08
CA ARG A 134 13.30 -3.40 12.16
C ARG A 134 14.58 -4.22 12.01
N GLU A 135 14.46 -5.49 11.61
CA GLU A 135 15.62 -6.35 11.38
C GLU A 135 16.46 -5.88 10.17
N LYS A 136 15.80 -5.47 9.08
CA LYS A 136 16.46 -4.89 7.91
C LYS A 136 17.24 -3.62 8.27
N TYR A 137 16.65 -2.73 9.06
CA TYR A 137 17.32 -1.50 9.50
C TYR A 137 18.54 -1.80 10.41
N LYS A 138 18.43 -2.80 11.29
CA LYS A 138 19.56 -3.25 12.11
C LYS A 138 20.70 -3.82 11.26
N ALA A 139 20.37 -4.66 10.29
CA ALA A 139 21.34 -5.26 9.38
C ALA A 139 22.05 -4.20 8.52
N GLU A 140 21.33 -3.20 8.01
CA GLU A 140 21.91 -2.10 7.25
C GLU A 140 22.88 -1.27 8.10
N ARG A 141 22.52 -0.99 9.36
CA ARG A 141 23.40 -0.27 10.30
C ARG A 141 24.67 -1.06 10.62
N GLN A 142 24.55 -2.38 10.81
CA GLN A 142 25.70 -3.26 11.03
C GLN A 142 26.61 -3.30 9.80
N LYS A 143 26.03 -3.39 8.60
CA LYS A 143 26.78 -3.36 7.35
C LYS A 143 27.57 -2.07 7.18
N LYS A 144 26.96 -0.91 7.48
CA LYS A 144 27.67 0.39 7.43
C LYS A 144 28.83 0.45 8.42
N ARG A 145 28.63 -0.02 9.66
CA ARG A 145 29.72 -0.10 10.66
C ARG A 145 30.86 -1.01 10.20
N MET A 146 30.53 -2.17 9.64
CA MET A 146 31.52 -3.11 9.13
C MET A 146 32.32 -2.51 7.95
N GLN A 147 31.66 -1.78 7.05
CA GLN A 147 32.34 -1.07 5.96
C GLN A 147 33.25 0.06 6.45
N GLU A 148 32.90 0.71 7.56
CA GLU A 148 33.74 1.75 8.17
C GLU A 148 34.99 1.14 8.80
N ILE A 149 34.82 0.05 9.56
CA ILE A 149 35.94 -0.73 10.14
C ILE A 149 36.87 -1.26 9.04
N GLU A 150 36.30 -1.78 7.95
CA GLU A 150 37.08 -2.29 6.82
C GLU A 150 37.94 -1.19 6.17
N LYS A 151 37.40 0.02 6.03
CA LYS A 151 38.17 1.17 5.53
C LYS A 151 39.28 1.60 6.50
N GLU A 152 39.01 1.59 7.80
CA GLU A 152 40.03 1.90 8.81
C GLU A 152 41.15 0.86 8.78
N LEU A 153 40.82 -0.43 8.70
CA LEU A 153 41.80 -1.51 8.57
C LEU A 153 42.68 -1.35 7.32
N ASP A 154 42.10 -1.00 6.18
CA ASP A 154 42.84 -0.73 4.94
C ASP A 154 43.79 0.48 5.07
N LEU A 155 43.41 1.51 5.84
CA LEU A 155 44.31 2.63 6.15
C LEU A 155 45.46 2.19 7.07
N TYR A 156 45.18 1.42 8.12
CA TYR A 156 46.21 0.89 9.02
C TYR A 156 47.18 -0.05 8.29
N GLU A 157 46.66 -0.91 7.41
CA GLU A 157 47.50 -1.79 6.58
C GLU A 157 48.45 -0.97 5.69
N LYS A 158 47.96 0.09 5.04
CA LYS A 158 48.80 1.01 4.25
C LYS A 158 49.86 1.69 5.10
N GLU A 159 49.53 2.13 6.30
CA GLU A 159 50.49 2.77 7.21
C GLU A 159 51.59 1.80 7.67
N VAL A 160 51.22 0.57 8.05
CA VAL A 160 52.18 -0.47 8.43
C VAL A 160 53.09 -0.84 7.26
N ASN A 161 52.53 -0.97 6.06
CA ASN A 161 53.30 -1.25 4.86
C ASN A 161 54.29 -0.12 4.55
N LEU A 162 53.87 1.15 4.58
CA LEU A 162 54.77 2.31 4.42
C LEU A 162 55.88 2.33 5.47
N GLY A 163 55.56 2.07 6.74
CA GLY A 163 56.55 1.98 7.81
C GLY A 163 57.57 0.87 7.58
N SER A 164 57.12 -0.29 7.08
CA SER A 164 57.98 -1.41 6.73
C SER A 164 58.91 -1.09 5.55
N GLU A 165 58.40 -0.44 4.51
CA GLU A 165 59.18 0.00 3.35
C GLU A 165 60.24 1.02 3.72
N LEU A 166 59.87 2.03 4.51
CA LEU A 166 60.80 3.04 5.01
C LEU A 166 61.90 2.41 5.87
N ARG A 167 61.54 1.44 6.73
CA ARG A 167 62.52 0.70 7.54
C ARG A 167 63.47 -0.13 6.68
N GLN A 168 62.97 -0.79 5.63
CA GLN A 168 63.81 -1.53 4.68
C GLN A 168 64.75 -0.58 3.92
N LYS A 169 64.26 0.56 3.41
CA LYS A 169 65.09 1.58 2.75
C LYS A 169 66.14 2.16 3.69
N ALA A 170 65.77 2.48 4.94
CA ALA A 170 66.72 2.97 5.95
C ALA A 170 67.83 1.93 6.25
N ALA A 171 67.48 0.64 6.36
CA ALA A 171 68.46 -0.43 6.52
C ALA A 171 69.39 -0.56 5.30
N MET A 172 68.87 -0.38 4.09
CA MET A 172 69.65 -0.42 2.84
C MET A 172 70.71 0.69 2.75
N TYR A 173 70.49 1.84 3.38
CA TYR A 173 71.41 2.98 3.37
C TYR A 173 72.37 3.02 4.57
N ARG A 174 72.07 2.28 5.63
CA ARG A 174 72.89 2.23 6.85
C ARG A 174 74.29 1.69 6.54
N GLY A 175 75.34 2.43 6.91
CA GLY A 175 76.74 2.02 6.76
C GLY A 175 77.35 2.22 5.37
N LYS A 176 76.61 2.77 4.40
CA LYS A 176 77.13 3.14 3.07
C LYS A 176 77.69 4.56 3.08
N SER A 177 78.68 4.82 2.23
CA SER A 177 79.21 6.18 2.03
C SER A 177 78.22 7.05 1.24
N ALA A 178 78.32 8.38 1.40
CA ALA A 178 77.44 9.33 0.71
C ALA A 178 77.45 9.14 -0.83
N LYS A 179 78.62 8.83 -1.40
CA LYS A 179 78.77 8.56 -2.84
C LYS A 179 78.06 7.28 -3.27
N ALA A 180 78.11 6.22 -2.46
CA ALA A 180 77.41 4.97 -2.73
C ALA A 180 75.89 5.13 -2.60
N ILE A 181 75.41 5.88 -1.62
CA ILE A 181 73.97 6.19 -1.43
C ILE A 181 73.45 6.96 -2.64
N ALA A 182 74.17 8.00 -3.09
CA ALA A 182 73.80 8.78 -4.26
C ALA A 182 73.70 7.92 -5.53
N GLN A 183 74.63 6.98 -5.73
CA GLN A 183 74.57 6.06 -6.87
C GLN A 183 73.34 5.14 -6.81
N THR A 184 73.02 4.56 -5.65
CA THR A 184 71.81 3.75 -5.49
C THR A 184 70.54 4.54 -5.76
N LEU A 185 70.45 5.80 -5.31
CA LEU A 185 69.31 6.67 -5.59
C LEU A 185 69.19 7.03 -7.07
N LEU A 186 70.33 7.25 -7.76
CA LEU A 186 70.36 7.49 -9.19
C LEU A 186 69.91 6.25 -9.98
N GLU A 187 70.31 5.05 -9.56
CA GLU A 187 69.85 3.79 -10.16
C GLU A 187 68.35 3.54 -9.90
N GLU A 188 67.86 3.82 -8.70
CA GLU A 188 66.42 3.72 -8.34
C GLU A 188 65.59 4.73 -9.16
N SER A 189 66.07 5.96 -9.33
CA SER A 189 65.46 6.98 -10.19
C SER A 189 65.44 6.55 -11.66
N ARG A 190 66.55 6.01 -12.19
CA ARG A 190 66.60 5.49 -13.56
C ARG A 190 65.60 4.34 -13.78
N ARG A 191 65.45 3.45 -12.80
CA ARG A 191 64.46 2.36 -12.83
C ARG A 191 63.03 2.88 -12.78
N ASN A 192 62.72 3.87 -11.93
CA ASN A 192 61.38 4.47 -11.90
C ASN A 192 61.00 5.13 -13.22
N VAL A 193 61.92 5.91 -13.82
CA VAL A 193 61.69 6.54 -15.13
C VAL A 193 61.52 5.49 -16.23
N GLN A 194 62.24 4.37 -16.16
CA GLN A 194 62.07 3.27 -17.10
C GLN A 194 60.71 2.57 -16.93
N ASN A 195 60.27 2.34 -15.70
CA ASN A 195 58.97 1.72 -15.39
C ASN A 195 57.80 2.63 -15.78
N GLU A 196 57.88 3.94 -15.55
CA GLU A 196 56.87 4.91 -16.01
C GLU A 196 56.78 4.96 -17.53
N ARG A 197 57.91 4.82 -18.26
CA ARG A 197 57.91 4.73 -19.73
C ARG A 197 57.30 3.43 -20.26
N MET A 198 57.34 2.35 -19.48
CA MET A 198 56.68 1.07 -19.82
C MET A 198 55.19 1.09 -19.50
N TYR A 199 54.75 1.88 -18.52
CA TYR A 199 53.33 2.14 -18.26
C TYR A 199 52.76 3.13 -19.28
N LYS A 200 52.54 2.65 -20.51
CA LYS A 200 51.59 3.30 -21.42
C LYS A 200 50.21 2.83 -21.00
N PRO A 201 49.33 3.68 -20.42
CA PRO A 201 47.96 3.26 -20.18
C PRO A 201 47.38 2.86 -21.53
N ASP A 202 46.86 1.63 -21.59
CA ASP A 202 46.30 1.08 -22.80
C ASP A 202 45.09 1.94 -23.17
N PHE A 203 45.30 2.93 -24.04
CA PHE A 203 44.34 3.98 -24.34
C PHE A 203 43.05 3.37 -24.91
N GLN A 204 43.17 2.19 -25.53
CA GLN A 204 42.06 1.37 -25.99
C GLN A 204 41.26 0.78 -24.83
N ALA A 205 41.89 0.26 -23.77
CA ALA A 205 41.19 -0.27 -22.60
C ALA A 205 40.43 0.82 -21.85
N SER A 206 41.04 1.98 -21.61
CA SER A 206 40.34 3.13 -21.01
C SER A 206 39.18 3.63 -21.88
N ARG A 207 39.33 3.65 -23.21
CA ARG A 207 38.25 4.02 -24.13
C ARG A 207 37.12 2.99 -24.12
N THR A 208 37.41 1.70 -24.00
CA THR A 208 36.37 0.66 -23.88
C THR A 208 35.62 0.74 -22.55
N LEU A 209 36.28 1.06 -21.44
CA LEU A 209 35.62 1.27 -20.15
C LEU A 209 34.72 2.50 -20.16
N VAL A 210 35.20 3.63 -20.69
CA VAL A 210 34.40 4.85 -20.83
C VAL A 210 33.20 4.62 -21.77
N ASN A 211 33.40 3.91 -22.89
CA ASN A 211 32.30 3.52 -23.76
C ASN A 211 31.31 2.57 -23.07
N ARG A 212 31.79 1.62 -22.27
CA ARG A 212 30.93 0.70 -21.51
C ARG A 212 30.08 1.47 -20.51
N ASP A 213 30.68 2.40 -19.77
CA ASP A 213 29.97 3.20 -18.78
C ASP A 213 28.98 4.17 -19.45
N TYR A 214 29.34 4.73 -20.60
CA TYR A 214 28.43 5.51 -21.43
C TYR A 214 27.26 4.66 -21.96
N THR A 215 27.52 3.44 -22.45
CA THR A 215 26.45 2.53 -22.90
C THR A 215 25.56 2.06 -21.76
N ASN A 216 26.10 1.87 -20.56
CA ASN A 216 25.31 1.52 -19.37
C ASN A 216 24.47 2.70 -18.90
N LEU A 217 25.02 3.91 -18.90
CA LEU A 217 24.27 5.13 -18.61
C LEU A 217 23.15 5.33 -19.64
N SER A 218 23.47 5.20 -20.93
CA SER A 218 22.50 5.27 -22.02
C SER A 218 21.41 4.22 -21.86
N LYS A 219 21.75 2.95 -21.60
CA LYS A 219 20.79 1.87 -21.32
C LYS A 219 19.92 2.17 -20.11
N ASN A 220 20.47 2.72 -19.03
CA ASN A 220 19.71 3.07 -17.84
C ASN A 220 18.77 4.25 -18.09
N VAL A 221 19.22 5.27 -18.83
CA VAL A 221 18.38 6.40 -19.25
C VAL A 221 17.28 5.92 -20.18
N LEU A 222 17.58 5.03 -21.13
CA LEU A 222 16.63 4.49 -22.10
C LEU A 222 15.67 3.49 -21.43
N ALA A 223 16.12 2.69 -20.47
CA ALA A 223 15.28 1.85 -19.64
C ALA A 223 14.37 2.68 -18.72
N LYS A 224 14.88 3.79 -18.17
CA LYS A 224 14.08 4.74 -17.38
C LYS A 224 13.06 5.45 -18.27
N ALA A 225 13.45 5.91 -19.45
CA ALA A 225 12.55 6.48 -20.44
C ALA A 225 11.54 5.45 -20.97
N LEU A 226 11.92 4.18 -21.11
CA LEU A 226 11.02 3.09 -21.49
C LEU A 226 10.06 2.73 -20.35
N MET A 227 10.51 2.77 -19.09
CA MET A 227 9.64 2.61 -17.93
C MET A 227 8.71 3.81 -17.76
N GLU A 228 9.18 5.03 -18.04
CA GLU A 228 8.38 6.25 -18.12
C GLU A 228 7.42 6.16 -19.31
N SER A 229 7.81 5.58 -20.45
CA SER A 229 6.95 5.36 -21.63
C SER A 229 5.95 4.22 -21.43
N LYS A 230 6.30 3.15 -20.69
CA LYS A 230 5.39 2.07 -20.31
C LYS A 230 4.45 2.52 -19.20
N ALA A 231 4.93 3.34 -18.27
CA ALA A 231 4.09 4.08 -17.35
C ALA A 231 3.21 5.08 -18.10
N MET A 232 3.70 5.66 -19.21
CA MET A 232 2.92 6.53 -20.10
C MET A 232 1.95 5.80 -21.01
N ASN A 233 2.19 4.55 -21.41
CA ASN A 233 1.27 3.76 -22.24
C ASN A 233 0.26 3.01 -21.36
N SER A 234 0.68 2.56 -20.19
CA SER A 234 -0.21 2.11 -19.11
C SER A 234 -1.01 3.28 -18.54
N CYS A 235 -0.49 4.51 -18.61
CA CYS A 235 -1.26 5.69 -18.30
C CYS A 235 -2.01 6.24 -19.50
N ASP A 236 -1.64 6.08 -20.77
CA ASP A 236 -2.43 6.56 -21.92
C ASP A 236 -3.70 5.74 -22.09
N SER A 237 -3.67 4.44 -21.81
CA SER A 237 -4.90 3.66 -21.66
C SER A 237 -5.78 4.14 -20.49
N ARG A 238 -5.24 4.92 -19.54
CA ARG A 238 -5.95 5.51 -18.40
C ARG A 238 -6.08 7.05 -18.48
N VAL A 239 -5.43 7.71 -19.42
CA VAL A 239 -5.28 9.18 -19.56
C VAL A 239 -6.09 9.67 -20.74
N THR A 240 -6.43 8.81 -21.71
CA THR A 240 -7.67 9.04 -22.48
C THR A 240 -8.91 8.99 -21.59
N GLU A 241 -8.85 8.36 -20.41
CA GLU A 241 -9.90 8.45 -19.39
C GLU A 241 -9.74 9.66 -18.44
N SER A 242 -8.55 10.25 -18.30
CA SER A 242 -8.27 11.31 -17.31
C SER A 242 -8.06 12.72 -17.90
N ILE A 243 -8.60 12.99 -19.10
CA ILE A 243 -8.96 14.33 -19.60
C ILE A 243 -10.07 14.97 -18.76
N THR A 244 -10.69 14.22 -17.85
CA THR A 244 -11.72 14.74 -16.96
C THR A 244 -11.19 15.42 -15.71
N GLU A 245 -9.92 15.27 -15.32
CA GLU A 245 -9.51 15.81 -14.01
C GLU A 245 -8.04 16.19 -13.91
N THR A 246 -7.80 17.48 -14.14
CA THR A 246 -6.86 18.29 -13.35
C THR A 246 -5.40 17.87 -13.38
N VAL A 247 -4.72 18.39 -14.40
CA VAL A 247 -3.29 18.69 -14.38
C VAL A 247 -2.94 19.44 -13.10
N ARG A 248 -2.25 18.69 -12.23
CA ARG A 248 -1.22 19.09 -11.27
C ARG A 248 -0.55 20.43 -11.57
N VAL A 249 -0.29 21.19 -10.52
CA VAL A 249 1.00 21.88 -10.39
C VAL A 249 1.70 21.40 -9.12
N ARG A 250 3.03 21.31 -9.25
CA ARG A 250 4.13 21.29 -8.27
C ARG A 250 4.98 20.03 -8.37
N GLU A 251 6.31 20.08 -8.41
CA GLU A 251 7.27 21.18 -8.34
C GLU A 251 8.67 20.61 -8.70
N THR A 252 9.45 21.34 -9.49
CA THR A 252 10.92 21.34 -9.41
C THR A 252 11.37 22.80 -9.28
N SER A 253 12.36 23.01 -8.41
CA SER A 253 12.87 24.28 -7.87
C SER A 253 13.33 25.30 -8.92
N PRO A 254 13.15 26.63 -8.72
CA PRO A 254 13.57 27.64 -9.68
C PRO A 254 14.92 28.30 -9.32
N THR A 255 15.74 28.52 -10.35
CA THR A 255 16.70 29.63 -10.41
C THR A 255 15.94 30.89 -10.83
N THR A 256 16.22 32.01 -10.17
CA THR A 256 15.53 33.31 -10.26
C THR A 256 15.13 33.75 -11.67
N CYS A 257 13.82 33.90 -11.90
CA CYS A 257 13.25 34.67 -13.01
C CYS A 257 12.25 35.70 -12.46
N VAL A 258 12.57 36.97 -12.62
CA VAL A 258 11.64 38.07 -12.34
C VAL A 258 10.71 38.19 -13.56
N VAL A 259 9.44 37.81 -13.40
CA VAL A 259 8.40 38.02 -14.41
C VAL A 259 7.34 38.93 -13.81
N ARG A 260 7.22 40.15 -14.35
CA ARG A 260 6.06 41.02 -14.12
C ARG A 260 4.89 40.46 -14.93
N ILE A 261 3.89 39.92 -14.24
CA ILE A 261 2.65 39.44 -14.86
C ILE A 261 1.59 40.50 -14.65
N ASN A 262 1.09 41.07 -15.75
CA ASN A 262 -0.15 41.84 -15.76
C ASN A 262 -1.31 40.83 -15.66
N THR A 263 -2.05 40.84 -14.56
CA THR A 263 -3.24 40.00 -14.41
C THR A 263 -4.48 40.80 -14.78
N GLU A 264 -5.00 40.56 -15.98
CA GLU A 264 -6.43 40.76 -16.24
C GLU A 264 -7.17 39.63 -15.49
N LEU A 265 -7.75 39.97 -14.35
CA LEU A 265 -8.53 39.04 -13.55
C LEU A 265 -9.80 38.66 -14.33
N PRO A 266 -10.09 37.38 -14.56
CA PRO A 266 -11.36 36.98 -15.15
C PRO A 266 -12.49 37.37 -14.20
N ALA A 267 -13.55 37.99 -14.75
CA ALA A 267 -14.72 38.39 -13.98
C ALA A 267 -15.33 37.16 -13.30
N ILE A 268 -15.38 37.19 -11.96
CA ILE A 268 -15.95 36.14 -11.14
C ILE A 268 -17.46 36.08 -11.45
N ASP A 269 -17.91 34.99 -12.06
CA ASP A 269 -19.32 34.75 -12.32
C ASP A 269 -20.04 34.45 -11.00
N ASN A 270 -20.70 35.49 -10.46
CA ASN A 270 -21.49 35.43 -9.24
C ASN A 270 -22.89 34.81 -9.45
N SER A 271 -23.20 34.32 -10.64
CA SER A 271 -24.48 33.67 -10.98
C SER A 271 -24.86 32.56 -9.98
N TYR A 272 -23.89 31.72 -9.61
CA TYR A 272 -24.11 30.64 -8.64
C TYR A 272 -24.41 31.14 -7.23
N LEU A 273 -23.75 32.22 -6.78
CA LEU A 273 -24.01 32.83 -5.47
C LEU A 273 -25.38 33.50 -5.42
N ASN A 274 -25.82 34.10 -6.53
CA ASN A 274 -27.15 34.69 -6.65
C ASN A 274 -28.24 33.61 -6.58
N GLN A 275 -28.06 32.49 -7.29
CA GLN A 275 -28.99 31.35 -7.20
C GLN A 275 -29.07 30.75 -5.79
N LEU A 276 -27.93 30.66 -5.09
CA LEU A 276 -27.88 30.19 -3.71
C LEU A 276 -28.61 31.13 -2.74
N ASN A 277 -28.45 32.44 -2.93
CA ASN A 277 -29.14 33.44 -2.12
C ASN A 277 -30.65 33.45 -2.39
N GLU A 278 -31.05 33.32 -3.65
CA GLU A 278 -32.47 33.19 -4.05
C GLU A 278 -33.11 31.94 -3.43
N LEU A 279 -32.43 30.80 -3.49
CA LEU A 279 -32.88 29.57 -2.82
C LEU A 279 -33.01 29.77 -1.30
N LYS A 280 -32.05 30.45 -0.67
CA LYS A 280 -32.10 30.74 0.75
C LYS A 280 -33.26 31.65 1.13
N GLU A 281 -33.59 32.63 0.29
CA GLU A 281 -34.76 33.48 0.47
C GLU A 281 -36.07 32.70 0.30
N THR A 282 -36.18 31.81 -0.69
CA THR A 282 -37.39 30.98 -0.87
C THR A 282 -37.61 30.02 0.30
N VAL A 283 -36.55 29.43 0.86
CA VAL A 283 -36.64 28.59 2.06
C VAL A 283 -37.12 29.42 3.26
N LYS A 284 -36.58 30.62 3.43
CA LYS A 284 -37.00 31.53 4.50
C LYS A 284 -38.47 31.94 4.36
N GLN A 285 -38.94 32.22 3.14
CA GLN A 285 -40.35 32.51 2.87
C GLN A 285 -41.25 31.32 3.20
N PHE A 286 -40.79 30.09 2.94
CA PHE A 286 -41.51 28.88 3.31
C PHE A 286 -41.58 28.67 4.83
N ASP A 287 -40.48 28.93 5.54
CA ASP A 287 -40.46 28.88 7.00
C ASP A 287 -41.40 29.93 7.60
N ASP A 288 -41.39 31.16 7.08
CA ASP A 288 -42.29 32.22 7.52
C ASP A 288 -43.76 31.84 7.26
N LEU A 289 -44.08 31.30 6.07
CA LEU A 289 -45.42 30.77 5.75
C LEU A 289 -45.83 29.62 6.68
N SER A 290 -44.91 28.72 7.03
CA SER A 290 -45.18 27.63 7.96
C SER A 290 -45.52 28.14 9.37
N VAL A 291 -44.85 29.22 9.80
CA VAL A 291 -45.12 29.89 11.08
C VAL A 291 -46.48 30.59 11.05
N TYR A 292 -46.87 31.21 9.93
CA TYR A 292 -48.21 31.80 9.79
C TYR A 292 -49.32 30.74 9.76
N ILE A 293 -49.14 29.63 9.04
CA ILE A 293 -50.11 28.51 9.02
C ILE A 293 -50.29 27.90 10.42
N LEU A 294 -49.20 27.76 11.18
CA LEU A 294 -49.27 27.26 12.56
C LEU A 294 -49.95 28.24 13.52
N ASN A 295 -49.82 29.55 13.29
CA ASN A 295 -50.49 30.57 14.10
C ASN A 295 -51.99 30.74 13.76
N ASP A 296 -52.39 30.48 12.51
CA ASP A 296 -53.80 30.53 12.07
C ASP A 296 -54.60 29.34 12.63
N SER A 297 -53.97 28.16 12.75
CA SER A 297 -54.58 26.96 13.32
C SER A 297 -54.87 27.00 14.84
N ARG A 298 -54.49 28.09 15.54
CA ARG A 298 -54.78 28.28 16.98
C ARG A 298 -56.10 29.00 17.27
N TRP A 299 -56.76 29.56 16.27
CA TRP A 299 -58.06 30.23 16.42
C TRP A 299 -59.16 29.46 15.70
N ASP A 300 -59.61 28.32 16.24
CA ASP A 300 -61.00 27.81 16.11
C ASP A 300 -61.26 26.41 16.71
N LEU A 301 -60.43 25.92 17.63
CA LEU A 301 -60.65 24.61 18.28
C LEU A 301 -61.76 24.57 19.35
N ASN A 302 -62.50 25.68 19.57
CA ASN A 302 -63.66 25.70 20.47
C ASN A 302 -65.02 25.57 19.76
N LYS A 303 -65.07 25.37 18.42
CA LYS A 303 -66.34 25.36 17.67
C LYS A 303 -66.80 24.03 17.08
N LEU A 304 -66.00 22.97 17.14
CA LEU A 304 -66.41 21.66 16.59
C LEU A 304 -66.17 20.56 17.63
N GLY A 305 -67.21 20.32 18.43
CA GLY A 305 -67.25 19.20 19.37
C GLY A 305 -67.21 17.87 18.62
N VAL A 306 -66.07 17.18 18.69
CA VAL A 306 -65.95 15.78 18.30
C VAL A 306 -65.07 15.07 19.33
N HIS A 307 -65.71 14.29 20.20
CA HIS A 307 -65.06 13.33 21.08
C HIS A 307 -64.43 12.20 20.25
N VAL A 308 -63.14 11.94 20.44
CA VAL A 308 -62.50 10.71 19.97
C VAL A 308 -62.32 9.78 21.18
N LEU A 309 -63.05 8.66 21.14
CA LEU A 309 -62.97 7.56 22.10
C LEU A 309 -61.68 6.75 21.85
N CYS A 310 -60.80 6.69 22.84
CA CYS A 310 -59.72 5.72 22.90
C CYS A 310 -60.29 4.33 23.20
N ASN A 311 -60.03 3.36 22.34
CA ASN A 311 -60.28 1.94 22.63
C ASN A 311 -58.93 1.21 22.61
N THR A 312 -58.39 0.95 23.79
CA THR A 312 -57.30 0.00 24.04
C THR A 312 -57.87 -1.10 24.91
N ASN A 313 -57.85 -2.34 24.44
CA ASN A 313 -57.98 -3.52 25.30
C ASN A 313 -57.10 -4.65 24.76
N PHE A 314 -56.14 -5.02 25.63
CA PHE A 314 -55.36 -6.25 25.77
C PHE A 314 -54.52 -6.77 24.59
#